data_AF-A0A5N5PPM4-F1
#
_entry.id   AF-A0A5N5PPM4-F1
#
_cell.length_a   1.000
_cell.length_b   1.000
_cell.length_c   1.000
_cell.angle_alpha   90.00
_cell.angle_beta   90.00
_cell.angle_gamma   90.00
#
_symmetry.space_group_name_H-M   'P 1'
#
loop_
_entity.id
_entity.type
_entity.pdbx_description
1 polymer ?
#
loop_
_entity_poly.entity_id
_entity_poly.type
_entity_poly.pdbx_seq_one_letter_code
_entity_poly.pdbx_strand_id
1 'polypeptide(L)'
;MRTDYVAALATLWASHVSAHAIFQDLWVDGVDMGSQCARLPLSNSPVTNVASNDVRCNAGTSPVGKKCAVAAGSTVTVEMHQQPGDRSCGSEAIGGAHYGPVLVYMSKVSDASTADGSAGWFKVFQDTWAKKSGGGSGDDDYWGVKDLNACCGKMNVKIPSDLAPGDYLLRAEVIALHTAGSSGGAQLYMTCFQLTVTGSGSAAPATVSFPGAYKASDPGILVNIHSAMSTYVAPGPAVYAGGSTKVAGSACSGCESTCKVGSGPVGTASSVPTKTTAAGGGPATTAPSGGGSCSVQKYAQCGGNGYTGCTSCASGSTCSAVSPPYYSQCV
;
A
#
# COMPACT_ATOMS: atom_id res chain seq x y z
N MET A 1 1.54 -71.96 16.00
CA MET A 1 1.83 -70.61 16.53
C MET A 1 2.13 -69.71 15.35
N ARG A 2 1.16 -68.87 14.95
CA ARG A 2 1.34 -67.84 13.91
C ARG A 2 1.44 -66.51 14.65
N THR A 3 2.57 -65.84 14.51
CA THR A 3 2.85 -64.54 15.13
C THR A 3 2.70 -63.50 14.03
N ASP A 4 1.59 -62.77 14.06
CA ASP A 4 1.35 -61.66 13.13
C ASP A 4 2.11 -60.43 13.63
N TYR A 5 3.12 -59.99 12.88
CA TYR A 5 3.80 -58.72 13.10
C TYR A 5 3.06 -57.61 12.36
N VAL A 6 2.33 -56.78 13.08
CA VAL A 6 1.77 -55.53 12.54
C VAL A 6 2.86 -54.46 12.60
N ALA A 7 3.43 -54.13 11.45
CA ALA A 7 4.33 -52.98 11.31
C ALA A 7 3.51 -51.68 11.28
N ALA A 8 3.67 -50.85 12.31
CA ALA A 8 3.11 -49.50 12.33
C ALA A 8 3.97 -48.57 11.47
N LEU A 9 3.46 -48.15 10.30
CA LEU A 9 4.04 -47.03 9.55
C LEU A 9 3.67 -45.72 10.24
N ALA A 10 4.63 -45.10 10.92
CA ALA A 10 4.54 -43.71 11.33
C ALA A 10 4.77 -42.81 10.11
N THR A 11 3.72 -42.19 9.57
CA THR A 11 3.83 -41.14 8.56
C THR A 11 4.32 -39.85 9.23
N LEU A 12 5.60 -39.52 9.02
CA LEU A 12 6.14 -38.19 9.31
C LEU A 12 5.52 -37.19 8.33
N TRP A 13 4.51 -36.45 8.80
CA TRP A 13 4.03 -35.27 8.10
C TRP A 13 5.08 -34.17 8.26
N ALA A 14 5.87 -33.91 7.21
CA ALA A 14 6.70 -32.72 7.15
C ALA A 14 5.75 -31.51 7.05
N SER A 15 5.56 -30.80 8.16
CA SER A 15 4.94 -29.49 8.14
C SER A 15 5.83 -28.54 7.34
N HIS A 16 5.41 -28.21 6.12
CA HIS A 16 6.01 -27.14 5.34
C HIS A 16 5.74 -25.81 6.06
N VAL A 17 6.69 -25.35 6.88
CA VAL A 17 6.63 -23.99 7.42
C VAL A 17 7.08 -23.07 6.30
N SER A 18 6.13 -22.47 5.58
CA SER A 18 6.47 -21.39 4.66
C SER A 18 6.64 -20.12 5.47
N ALA A 19 7.86 -19.61 5.53
CA ALA A 19 8.17 -18.46 6.39
C ALA A 19 7.99 -17.11 5.66
N HIS A 20 7.85 -17.14 4.35
CA HIS A 20 7.87 -15.99 3.45
C HIS A 20 6.45 -15.67 2.98
N ALA A 21 6.11 -14.39 2.86
CA ALA A 21 4.74 -13.97 2.58
C ALA A 21 4.66 -12.65 1.79
N ILE A 22 3.48 -12.35 1.26
CA ILE A 22 3.18 -11.17 0.44
C ILE A 22 1.95 -10.48 1.03
N PHE A 23 1.93 -9.14 1.06
CA PHE A 23 0.68 -8.38 1.19
C PHE A 23 -0.04 -8.41 -0.15
N GLN A 24 -1.15 -9.14 -0.24
CA GLN A 24 -1.76 -9.49 -1.53
C GLN A 24 -3.05 -8.74 -1.81
N ASP A 25 -3.85 -8.51 -0.78
CA ASP A 25 -5.22 -8.04 -0.93
C ASP A 25 -5.49 -6.82 -0.05
N LEU A 26 -6.51 -6.07 -0.45
CA LEU A 26 -6.97 -4.88 0.26
C LEU A 26 -8.47 -4.97 0.52
N TRP A 27 -8.89 -4.51 1.69
CA TRP A 27 -10.28 -4.24 2.02
C TRP A 27 -10.48 -2.75 2.20
N VAL A 28 -11.65 -2.23 1.82
CA VAL A 28 -12.03 -0.82 2.04
C VAL A 28 -13.37 -0.81 2.76
N ASP A 29 -13.38 -0.36 4.02
CA ASP A 29 -14.55 -0.38 4.90
C ASP A 29 -15.30 -1.72 4.90
N GLY A 30 -14.52 -2.81 4.90
CA GLY A 30 -15.03 -4.20 4.89
C GLY A 30 -15.44 -4.75 3.53
N VAL A 31 -15.28 -3.99 2.45
CA VAL A 31 -15.46 -4.45 1.06
C VAL A 31 -14.18 -5.09 0.56
N ASP A 32 -14.26 -6.33 0.08
CA ASP A 32 -13.12 -7.07 -0.48
C ASP A 32 -12.76 -6.51 -1.85
N MET A 33 -11.59 -5.86 -1.98
CA MET A 33 -11.08 -5.41 -3.27
C MET A 33 -10.19 -6.46 -3.93
N GLY A 34 -9.83 -7.53 -3.21
CA GLY A 34 -8.79 -8.47 -3.60
C GLY A 34 -7.48 -7.77 -3.96
N SER A 35 -6.75 -8.36 -4.89
CA SER A 35 -5.47 -7.82 -5.40
C SER A 35 -5.61 -6.77 -6.50
N GLN A 36 -6.82 -6.28 -6.78
CA GLN A 36 -7.09 -5.46 -7.97
C GLN A 36 -6.23 -4.19 -8.07
N CYS A 37 -5.88 -3.57 -6.94
CA CYS A 37 -5.02 -2.39 -6.89
C CYS A 37 -3.62 -2.68 -6.32
N ALA A 38 -3.26 -3.94 -6.10
CA ALA A 38 -1.98 -4.35 -5.53
C ALA A 38 -0.91 -4.52 -6.62
N ARG A 39 0.27 -3.95 -6.40
CA ARG A 39 1.47 -4.19 -7.21
C ARG A 39 2.21 -5.39 -6.64
N LEU A 40 1.71 -6.58 -6.94
CA LEU A 40 2.24 -7.82 -6.38
C LEU A 40 3.69 -8.08 -6.83
N PRO A 41 4.60 -8.48 -5.93
CA PRO A 41 5.93 -8.95 -6.31
C PRO A 41 5.86 -10.32 -7.00
N LEU A 42 6.90 -10.62 -7.79
CA LEU A 42 7.00 -11.89 -8.51
C LEU A 42 7.28 -13.09 -7.62
N SER A 43 7.73 -12.85 -6.38
CA SER A 43 7.98 -13.88 -5.38
C SER A 43 7.71 -13.34 -3.98
N ASN A 44 7.62 -14.23 -3.01
CA ASN A 44 7.55 -13.89 -1.60
C ASN A 44 8.94 -13.71 -0.95
N SER A 45 10.02 -13.61 -1.74
CA SER A 45 11.37 -13.34 -1.22
C SER A 45 11.46 -11.95 -0.60
N PRO A 46 12.28 -11.75 0.45
CA PRO A 46 12.38 -10.46 1.11
C PRO A 46 13.32 -9.52 0.35
N VAL A 47 13.09 -8.21 0.53
CA VAL A 47 14.11 -7.20 0.27
C VAL A 47 14.98 -7.06 1.52
N THR A 48 16.30 -7.11 1.38
CA THR A 48 17.25 -6.98 2.51
C THR A 48 18.13 -5.73 2.40
N ASN A 49 18.36 -5.24 1.19
CA ASN A 49 19.16 -4.03 0.97
C ASN A 49 18.30 -2.77 1.09
N VAL A 50 18.37 -2.10 2.25
CA VAL A 50 17.60 -0.88 2.53
C VAL A 50 17.96 0.33 1.63
N ALA A 51 19.08 0.25 0.90
CA ALA A 51 19.52 1.27 -0.06
C ALA A 51 19.06 0.99 -1.50
N SER A 52 18.44 -0.16 -1.78
CA SER A 52 17.88 -0.48 -3.11
C SER A 52 16.61 0.31 -3.38
N ASN A 53 16.29 0.56 -4.66
CA ASN A 53 14.97 1.07 -5.04
C ASN A 53 13.84 0.07 -4.75
N ASP A 54 14.15 -1.22 -4.58
CA ASP A 54 13.16 -2.25 -4.26
C ASP A 54 12.46 -1.98 -2.93
N VAL A 55 13.05 -1.21 -2.02
CA VAL A 55 12.40 -0.85 -0.75
C VAL A 55 11.15 0.01 -0.93
N ARG A 56 10.95 0.64 -2.10
CA ARG A 56 9.76 1.45 -2.38
C ARG A 56 8.51 0.59 -2.44
N CYS A 57 8.50 -0.39 -3.34
CA CYS A 57 7.31 -1.19 -3.63
C CYS A 57 7.59 -2.69 -3.85
N ASN A 58 8.77 -3.18 -3.46
CA ASN A 58 9.29 -4.54 -3.70
C ASN A 58 9.86 -4.78 -5.10
N ALA A 59 10.73 -5.78 -5.22
CA ALA A 59 11.42 -6.16 -6.45
C ALA A 59 10.48 -6.82 -7.46
N GLY A 60 10.69 -6.52 -8.74
CA GLY A 60 9.91 -7.13 -9.84
C GLY A 60 8.43 -6.71 -9.89
N THR A 61 8.03 -5.71 -9.12
CA THR A 61 6.65 -5.20 -9.14
C THR A 61 6.42 -4.27 -10.32
N SER A 62 5.18 -4.19 -10.77
CA SER A 62 4.74 -3.26 -11.82
C SER A 62 3.44 -2.57 -11.41
N PRO A 63 3.21 -1.33 -11.88
CA PRO A 63 1.90 -0.70 -11.73
C PRO A 63 0.78 -1.53 -12.38
N VAL A 64 -0.41 -1.49 -11.78
CA VAL A 64 -1.60 -2.17 -12.28
C VAL A 64 -2.57 -1.19 -12.94
N GLY A 65 -3.42 -1.66 -13.84
CA GLY A 65 -4.36 -0.82 -14.58
C GLY A 65 -5.58 -0.34 -13.77
N LYS A 66 -5.60 -0.53 -12.45
CA LYS A 66 -6.76 -0.26 -11.58
C LYS A 66 -6.36 0.49 -10.30
N LYS A 67 -7.28 1.28 -9.77
CA LYS A 67 -7.12 2.04 -8.51
C LYS A 67 -8.30 1.76 -7.58
N CYS A 68 -8.03 1.52 -6.31
CA CYS A 68 -9.07 1.40 -5.30
C CYS A 68 -9.46 2.81 -4.82
N ALA A 69 -10.75 3.15 -4.93
CA ALA A 69 -11.27 4.40 -4.39
C ALA A 69 -11.41 4.27 -2.87
N VAL A 70 -10.91 5.26 -2.12
CA VAL A 70 -10.94 5.25 -0.65
C VAL A 70 -11.30 6.65 -0.16
N ALA A 71 -12.33 6.80 0.67
CA ALA A 71 -12.61 8.10 1.26
C ALA A 71 -11.57 8.41 2.35
N ALA A 72 -11.11 9.65 2.42
CA ALA A 72 -10.33 10.11 3.58
C ALA A 72 -11.14 9.86 4.86
N GLY A 73 -10.54 9.25 5.87
CA GLY A 73 -11.21 8.85 7.11
C GLY A 73 -11.72 7.40 7.12
N SER A 74 -11.83 6.74 5.97
CA SER A 74 -12.15 5.31 5.89
C SER A 74 -11.06 4.45 6.51
N THR A 75 -11.42 3.20 6.80
CA THR A 75 -10.47 2.16 7.18
C THR A 75 -10.16 1.30 5.96
N VAL A 76 -8.88 1.17 5.63
CA VAL A 76 -8.42 0.11 4.75
C VAL A 76 -7.82 -1.02 5.57
N THR A 77 -7.96 -2.25 5.12
CA THR A 77 -7.35 -3.41 5.77
C THR A 77 -6.41 -4.07 4.78
N VAL A 78 -5.13 -4.10 5.11
CA VAL A 78 -4.10 -4.77 4.29
C VAL A 78 -4.06 -6.24 4.68
N GLU A 79 -3.96 -7.13 3.70
CA GLU A 79 -3.99 -8.57 3.93
C GLU A 79 -2.74 -9.27 3.39
N MET A 80 -2.10 -10.08 4.22
CA MET A 80 -0.88 -10.83 3.93
C MET A 80 -1.09 -12.33 4.07
N HIS A 81 -0.48 -13.12 3.19
CA HIS A 81 -0.42 -14.59 3.28
C HIS A 81 0.86 -15.14 2.66
N GLN A 82 1.21 -16.38 3.01
CA GLN A 82 2.48 -17.02 2.66
C GLN A 82 2.65 -17.27 1.16
N GLN A 83 1.59 -17.75 0.51
CA GLN A 83 1.62 -18.16 -0.89
C GLN A 83 0.78 -17.24 -1.77
N PRO A 84 1.20 -17.00 -3.03
CA PRO A 84 0.40 -16.27 -4.01
C PRO A 84 -1.00 -16.87 -4.14
N GLY A 85 -2.03 -16.04 -3.92
CA GLY A 85 -3.45 -16.42 -3.97
C GLY A 85 -3.98 -17.15 -2.73
N ASP A 86 -3.13 -17.47 -1.75
CA ASP A 86 -3.59 -18.00 -0.47
C ASP A 86 -4.23 -16.90 0.38
N ARG A 87 -5.35 -17.24 1.03
CA ARG A 87 -6.07 -16.39 1.99
C ARG A 87 -6.60 -17.16 3.20
N SER A 88 -6.02 -18.33 3.48
CA SER A 88 -6.45 -19.22 4.56
C SER A 88 -6.12 -18.68 5.94
N CYS A 89 -7.09 -18.72 6.86
CA CYS A 89 -6.84 -18.49 8.29
C CYS A 89 -6.30 -19.74 9.02
N GLY A 90 -6.17 -20.87 8.32
CA GLY A 90 -5.68 -22.13 8.90
C GLY A 90 -4.16 -22.19 9.05
N SER A 91 -3.45 -21.27 8.38
CA SER A 91 -2.00 -21.09 8.44
C SER A 91 -1.67 -19.68 8.94
N GLU A 92 -0.46 -19.51 9.46
CA GLU A 92 0.06 -18.16 9.75
C GLU A 92 0.14 -17.34 8.46
N ALA A 93 -0.18 -16.05 8.53
CA ALA A 93 -0.05 -15.14 7.40
C ALA A 93 1.42 -14.99 6.96
N ILE A 94 2.32 -14.92 7.94
CA ILE A 94 3.76 -15.02 7.77
C ILE A 94 4.32 -15.90 8.89
N GLY A 95 4.82 -17.08 8.52
CA GLY A 95 5.19 -18.11 9.48
C GLY A 95 6.66 -18.10 9.88
N GLY A 96 7.07 -19.11 10.65
CA GLY A 96 8.48 -19.36 10.93
C GLY A 96 9.13 -18.27 11.79
N ALA A 97 8.41 -17.77 12.79
CA ALA A 97 8.89 -16.79 13.77
C ALA A 97 9.43 -15.49 13.13
N HIS A 98 8.81 -15.03 12.04
CA HIS A 98 9.15 -13.77 11.35
C HIS A 98 8.69 -12.52 12.13
N TYR A 99 8.99 -12.47 13.43
CA TYR A 99 8.53 -11.42 14.33
C TYR A 99 9.14 -10.06 13.98
N GLY A 100 8.34 -9.02 14.15
CA GLY A 100 8.71 -7.65 13.83
C GLY A 100 7.50 -6.74 13.66
N PRO A 101 7.72 -5.47 13.29
CA PRO A 101 6.65 -4.51 13.12
C PRO A 101 5.88 -4.71 11.81
N VAL A 102 4.64 -4.20 11.81
CA VAL A 102 3.83 -3.91 10.61
C VAL A 102 3.75 -2.39 10.47
N LEU A 103 4.18 -1.86 9.32
CA LEU A 103 4.26 -0.43 9.05
C LEU A 103 3.49 -0.11 7.78
N VAL A 104 2.77 1.01 7.75
CA VAL A 104 2.10 1.47 6.53
C VAL A 104 2.38 2.93 6.26
N TYR A 105 2.76 3.21 5.02
CA TYR A 105 3.09 4.53 4.52
C TYR A 105 2.17 4.92 3.37
N MET A 106 2.00 6.21 3.17
CA MET A 106 1.34 6.75 1.98
C MET A 106 2.25 7.75 1.28
N SER A 107 2.10 7.85 -0.04
CA SER A 107 2.77 8.84 -0.88
C SER A 107 1.78 9.46 -1.83
N LYS A 108 1.62 10.79 -1.78
CA LYS A 108 0.81 11.52 -2.76
C LYS A 108 1.55 11.52 -4.09
N VAL A 109 0.86 11.13 -5.15
CA VAL A 109 1.43 11.07 -6.51
C VAL A 109 0.52 11.78 -7.51
N SER A 110 1.06 12.10 -8.68
CA SER A 110 0.26 12.63 -9.79
C SER A 110 -0.68 11.57 -10.34
N ASP A 111 -0.20 10.34 -10.48
CA ASP A 111 -0.95 9.19 -10.97
C ASP A 111 -0.43 7.89 -10.34
N ALA A 112 -1.28 7.24 -9.55
CA ALA A 112 -0.94 6.01 -8.84
C ALA A 112 -0.73 4.80 -9.77
N SER A 113 -1.12 4.90 -11.05
CA SER A 113 -0.89 3.84 -12.05
C SER A 113 0.42 3.97 -12.81
N THR A 114 1.18 5.05 -12.60
CA THR A 114 2.46 5.27 -13.29
C THR A 114 3.59 5.66 -12.33
N ALA A 115 3.28 6.13 -11.13
CA ALA A 115 4.29 6.47 -10.13
C ALA A 115 5.18 5.27 -9.77
N ASP A 116 6.49 5.50 -9.64
CA ASP A 116 7.51 4.47 -9.33
C ASP A 116 7.84 4.40 -7.82
N GLY A 117 7.14 5.19 -6.99
CA GLY A 117 7.41 5.31 -5.55
C GLY A 117 8.59 6.21 -5.18
N SER A 118 9.14 6.99 -6.12
CA SER A 118 10.20 7.98 -5.84
C SER A 118 9.69 9.25 -5.12
N ALA A 119 8.38 9.48 -5.14
CA ALA A 119 7.76 10.58 -4.40
C ALA A 119 7.93 10.41 -2.87
N GLY A 120 7.76 11.50 -2.12
CA GLY A 120 7.90 11.49 -0.66
C GLY A 120 6.84 10.62 0.02
N TRP A 121 7.26 9.91 1.08
CA TRP A 121 6.43 9.02 1.89
C TRP A 121 6.21 9.57 3.29
N PHE A 122 5.02 9.36 3.85
CA PHE A 122 4.72 9.64 5.26
C PHE A 122 4.08 8.40 5.91
N LYS A 123 4.42 8.12 7.16
CA LYS A 123 3.90 6.95 7.89
C LYS A 123 2.49 7.25 8.36
N VAL A 124 1.52 6.38 8.06
CA VAL A 124 0.12 6.51 8.49
C VAL A 124 -0.28 5.48 9.53
N PHE A 125 0.46 4.39 9.65
CA PHE A 125 0.21 3.37 10.65
C PHE A 125 1.49 2.67 11.10
N GLN A 126 1.48 2.24 12.36
CA GLN A 126 2.41 1.22 12.85
C GLN A 126 1.78 0.34 13.92
N ASP A 127 2.15 -0.93 13.90
CA ASP A 127 2.04 -1.88 15.00
C ASP A 127 3.43 -2.50 15.20
N THR A 128 4.02 -2.33 16.38
CA THR A 128 5.46 -2.55 16.57
C THR A 128 5.74 -3.67 17.56
N TRP A 129 6.05 -3.31 18.80
CA TRP A 129 6.49 -4.21 19.86
C TRP A 129 5.93 -3.76 21.19
N ALA A 130 5.59 -4.72 22.03
CA ALA A 130 5.31 -4.49 23.44
C ALA A 130 5.90 -5.62 24.27
N LYS A 131 6.50 -5.26 25.41
CA LYS A 131 7.04 -6.24 26.35
C LYS A 131 5.94 -7.18 26.83
N LYS A 132 6.17 -8.49 26.73
CA LYS A 132 5.33 -9.49 27.36
C LYS A 132 5.85 -9.78 28.76
N SER A 133 4.98 -9.65 29.76
CA SER A 133 5.30 -10.03 31.13
C SER A 133 5.72 -11.50 31.19
N GLY A 134 6.88 -11.77 31.81
CA GLY A 134 7.44 -13.12 31.91
C GLY A 134 8.12 -13.66 30.63
N GLY A 135 8.23 -12.87 29.56
CA GLY A 135 9.00 -13.25 28.37
C GLY A 135 10.51 -13.23 28.61
N GLY A 136 11.22 -14.26 28.14
CA GLY A 136 12.68 -14.41 28.31
C GLY A 136 13.50 -13.70 27.24
N SER A 137 12.95 -13.56 26.03
CA SER A 137 13.56 -12.80 24.92
C SER A 137 12.55 -11.91 24.19
N GLY A 138 13.04 -11.13 23.23
CA GLY A 138 12.20 -10.41 22.27
C GLY A 138 11.33 -11.33 21.42
N ASP A 139 11.73 -12.58 21.18
CA ASP A 139 10.88 -13.56 20.47
C ASP A 139 9.57 -13.85 21.22
N ASP A 140 9.60 -13.81 22.56
CA ASP A 140 8.43 -14.08 23.40
C ASP A 140 7.46 -12.90 23.46
N ASP A 141 7.98 -11.70 23.24
CA ASP A 141 7.26 -10.43 23.35
C ASP A 141 6.15 -10.30 22.28
N TYR A 142 5.29 -9.29 22.43
CA TYR A 142 4.26 -9.00 21.45
C TYR A 142 4.87 -8.25 20.27
N TRP A 143 4.39 -8.55 19.07
CA TRP A 143 4.84 -7.94 17.81
C TRP A 143 3.67 -7.73 16.87
N GLY A 144 3.74 -6.70 16.03
CA GLY A 144 2.72 -6.45 15.01
C GLY A 144 2.52 -7.65 14.07
N VAL A 145 3.56 -8.41 13.77
CA VAL A 145 3.43 -9.67 13.01
C VAL A 145 2.63 -10.74 13.77
N LYS A 146 2.75 -10.81 15.10
CA LYS A 146 1.93 -11.76 15.89
C LYS A 146 0.46 -11.36 15.85
N ASP A 147 0.17 -10.07 15.92
CA ASP A 147 -1.19 -9.55 15.77
C ASP A 147 -1.71 -9.80 14.35
N LEU A 148 -0.88 -9.60 13.32
CA LEU A 148 -1.20 -9.92 11.92
C LEU A 148 -1.56 -11.40 11.75
N ASN A 149 -0.78 -12.32 12.32
CA ASN A 149 -1.07 -13.76 12.28
C ASN A 149 -2.36 -14.09 13.05
N ALA A 150 -2.56 -13.51 14.24
CA ALA A 150 -3.77 -13.70 15.05
C ALA A 150 -5.03 -13.19 14.33
N CYS A 151 -4.89 -12.16 13.50
CA CYS A 151 -5.96 -11.55 12.72
C CYS A 151 -6.06 -12.08 11.29
N CYS A 152 -5.64 -13.33 11.04
CA CYS A 152 -5.73 -13.98 9.74
C CYS A 152 -5.15 -13.12 8.60
N GLY A 153 -3.95 -12.60 8.84
CA GLY A 153 -3.19 -11.81 7.88
C GLY A 153 -3.70 -10.38 7.70
N LYS A 154 -4.70 -9.93 8.46
CA LYS A 154 -5.35 -8.63 8.27
C LYS A 154 -4.85 -7.62 9.27
N MET A 155 -4.60 -6.40 8.81
CA MET A 155 -4.27 -5.26 9.66
C MET A 155 -5.06 -4.02 9.24
N ASN A 156 -5.83 -3.44 10.17
CA ASN A 156 -6.59 -2.22 9.91
C ASN A 156 -5.68 -0.99 9.91
N VAL A 157 -5.92 -0.11 8.95
CA VAL A 157 -5.21 1.15 8.76
C VAL A 157 -6.23 2.24 8.52
N LYS A 158 -6.27 3.23 9.41
CA LYS A 158 -7.09 4.43 9.21
C LYS A 158 -6.42 5.34 8.18
N ILE A 159 -7.14 5.67 7.11
CA ILE A 159 -6.71 6.73 6.19
C ILE A 159 -6.98 8.08 6.87
N PRO A 160 -5.97 8.98 7.01
CA PRO A 160 -6.20 10.26 7.66
C PRO A 160 -7.31 11.07 6.96
N SER A 161 -8.25 11.57 7.74
CA SER A 161 -9.47 12.24 7.22
C SER A 161 -9.22 13.63 6.64
N ASP A 162 -8.06 14.20 6.91
CA ASP A 162 -7.63 15.53 6.51
C ASP A 162 -6.77 15.55 5.25
N LEU A 163 -6.44 14.39 4.66
CA LEU A 163 -5.64 14.29 3.44
C LEU A 163 -6.30 15.02 2.26
N ALA A 164 -5.46 15.68 1.45
CA ALA A 164 -5.88 16.17 0.15
C ALA A 164 -6.40 15.03 -0.74
N PRO A 165 -7.50 15.22 -1.50
CA PRO A 165 -7.96 14.21 -2.44
C PRO A 165 -6.96 14.01 -3.60
N GLY A 166 -7.07 12.85 -4.26
CA GLY A 166 -6.30 12.49 -5.44
C GLY A 166 -5.56 11.17 -5.29
N ASP A 167 -4.61 10.92 -6.18
CA ASP A 167 -3.92 9.63 -6.22
C ASP A 167 -2.82 9.49 -5.17
N TYR A 168 -2.75 8.29 -4.58
CA TYR A 168 -1.75 7.88 -3.61
C TYR A 168 -1.24 6.45 -3.88
N LEU A 169 0.01 6.20 -3.53
CA LEU A 169 0.48 4.84 -3.23
C LEU A 169 0.36 4.60 -1.74
N LEU A 170 -0.17 3.44 -1.35
CA LEU A 170 -0.12 2.93 0.03
C LEU A 170 0.85 1.76 0.08
N ARG A 171 1.92 1.87 0.88
CA ARG A 171 2.95 0.85 1.04
C ARG A 171 2.75 0.15 2.38
N ALA A 172 2.29 -1.10 2.34
CA ALA A 172 2.21 -1.97 3.51
C ALA A 172 3.50 -2.78 3.64
N GLU A 173 4.06 -2.87 4.85
CA GLU A 173 5.34 -3.52 5.11
C GLU A 173 5.32 -4.33 6.41
N VAL A 174 5.93 -5.51 6.35
CA VAL A 174 6.44 -6.25 7.51
C VAL A 174 7.97 -6.19 7.45
N ILE A 175 8.61 -6.02 8.60
CA ILE A 175 10.06 -6.20 8.74
C ILE A 175 10.29 -7.40 9.65
N ALA A 176 10.65 -8.56 9.11
CA ALA A 176 10.96 -9.73 9.91
C ALA A 176 12.40 -9.63 10.46
N LEU A 177 12.53 -9.82 11.77
CA LEU A 177 13.74 -9.53 12.52
C LEU A 177 14.50 -10.77 13.02
N HIS A 178 14.02 -11.97 12.69
CA HIS A 178 14.61 -13.24 13.14
C HIS A 178 16.09 -13.44 12.72
N THR A 179 16.57 -12.73 11.70
CA THR A 179 18.01 -12.69 11.34
C THR A 179 18.64 -11.30 11.47
N ALA A 180 17.94 -10.34 12.06
CA ALA A 180 18.34 -8.93 12.10
C ALA A 180 19.49 -8.62 13.07
N GLY A 181 20.04 -9.61 13.77
CA GLY A 181 21.22 -9.42 14.62
C GLY A 181 22.51 -9.09 13.85
N SER A 182 22.49 -9.19 12.52
CA SER A 182 23.59 -8.84 11.62
C SER A 182 23.13 -7.85 10.54
N SER A 183 24.05 -6.99 10.08
CA SER A 183 23.74 -6.02 9.02
C SER A 183 23.28 -6.72 7.75
N GLY A 184 22.17 -6.26 7.17
CA GLY A 184 21.52 -6.91 6.02
C GLY A 184 20.68 -8.14 6.38
N GLY A 185 20.55 -8.48 7.66
CA GLY A 185 19.76 -9.61 8.13
C GLY A 185 18.28 -9.32 8.35
N ALA A 186 17.85 -8.06 8.40
CA ALA A 186 16.43 -7.73 8.40
C ALA A 186 15.80 -8.05 7.04
N GLN A 187 14.62 -8.67 7.07
CA GLN A 187 13.91 -9.11 5.87
C GLN A 187 12.62 -8.31 5.72
N LEU A 188 12.56 -7.48 4.68
CA LEU A 188 11.44 -6.57 4.46
C LEU A 188 10.49 -7.18 3.42
N TYR A 189 9.21 -7.28 3.76
CA TYR A 189 8.14 -7.77 2.90
C TYR A 189 7.13 -6.65 2.70
N MET A 190 7.06 -6.09 1.49
CA MET A 190 6.16 -4.98 1.20
C MET A 190 5.38 -5.15 -0.10
N THR A 191 4.27 -4.43 -0.19
CA THR A 191 3.50 -4.27 -1.42
C THR A 191 2.90 -2.87 -1.46
N CYS A 192 2.89 -2.26 -2.64
CA CYS A 192 2.22 -1.00 -2.88
C CYS A 192 0.82 -1.21 -3.46
N PHE A 193 -0.16 -0.52 -2.90
CA PHE A 193 -1.54 -0.45 -3.38
C PHE A 193 -1.79 0.91 -4.02
N GLN A 194 -2.49 0.90 -5.16
CA GLN A 194 -2.84 2.11 -5.93
C GLN A 194 -4.20 2.63 -5.49
N LEU A 195 -4.21 3.81 -4.88
CA LEU A 195 -5.42 4.40 -4.32
C LEU A 195 -5.78 5.70 -5.04
N THR A 196 -7.08 5.98 -5.13
CA THR A 196 -7.60 7.32 -5.36
C THR A 196 -8.35 7.73 -4.09
N VAL A 197 -7.76 8.66 -3.34
CA VAL A 197 -8.35 9.19 -2.11
C VAL A 197 -9.38 10.27 -2.47
N THR A 198 -10.60 10.15 -1.92
CA THR A 198 -11.67 11.14 -2.09
C THR A 198 -11.92 11.89 -0.78
N GLY A 199 -12.63 13.02 -0.87
CA GLY A 199 -12.92 13.88 0.29
C GLY A 199 -12.59 15.34 -0.02
N SER A 200 -12.50 16.15 1.04
CA SER A 200 -12.31 17.60 0.96
C SER A 200 -11.14 18.11 1.79
N GLY A 201 -10.32 17.22 2.33
CA GLY A 201 -9.11 17.59 3.07
C GLY A 201 -8.11 18.34 2.19
N SER A 202 -7.09 18.88 2.84
CA SER A 202 -6.02 19.66 2.18
C SER A 202 -4.65 19.42 2.78
N ALA A 203 -4.52 18.46 3.70
CA ALA A 203 -3.26 18.18 4.38
C ALA A 203 -2.23 17.63 3.39
N ALA A 204 -1.00 18.13 3.52
CA ALA A 204 0.19 17.66 2.84
C ALA A 204 1.25 17.32 3.92
N PRO A 205 1.23 16.08 4.45
CA PRO A 205 2.16 15.68 5.50
C PRO A 205 3.63 15.82 5.09
N ALA A 206 4.51 16.10 6.06
CA ALA A 206 5.95 16.06 5.85
C ALA A 206 6.40 14.63 5.46
N THR A 207 7.37 14.53 4.56
CA THR A 207 7.74 13.26 3.94
C THR A 207 9.22 12.91 4.11
N VAL A 208 9.51 11.62 3.93
CA VAL A 208 10.85 11.02 3.81
C VAL A 208 10.98 10.29 2.47
N SER A 209 12.20 9.97 2.06
CA SER A 209 12.47 9.25 0.81
C SER A 209 12.74 7.77 1.02
N PHE A 210 12.27 6.93 0.11
CA PHE A 210 12.69 5.53 -0.01
C PHE A 210 13.39 5.33 -1.37
N PRO A 211 14.65 4.83 -1.41
CA PRO A 211 15.56 4.60 -0.27
C PRO A 211 15.97 5.90 0.44
N GLY A 212 16.44 5.77 1.69
CA GLY A 212 16.96 6.88 2.52
C GLY A 212 16.37 6.95 3.93
N ALA A 213 15.07 6.68 4.08
CA ALA A 213 14.38 6.72 5.37
C ALA A 213 14.83 5.64 6.34
N TYR A 214 15.36 4.53 5.82
CA TYR A 214 15.95 3.43 6.59
C TYR A 214 17.46 3.38 6.35
N LYS A 215 18.20 3.10 7.42
CA LYS A 215 19.63 2.77 7.38
C LYS A 215 19.82 1.36 7.90
N ALA A 216 20.81 0.65 7.36
CA ALA A 216 21.13 -0.70 7.79
C ALA A 216 21.55 -0.77 9.27
N SER A 217 21.98 0.36 9.85
CA SER A 217 22.36 0.51 11.24
C SER A 217 21.25 1.06 12.15
N ASP A 218 20.04 1.30 11.64
CA ASP A 218 18.95 1.79 12.49
C ASP A 218 18.61 0.72 13.55
N PRO A 219 18.34 1.09 14.82
CA PRO A 219 18.11 0.12 15.90
C PRO A 219 16.82 -0.71 15.73
N GLY A 220 15.94 -0.32 14.81
CA GLY A 220 14.77 -1.11 14.40
C GLY A 220 15.02 -2.07 13.24
N ILE A 221 16.21 -1.99 12.61
CA ILE A 221 16.66 -2.78 11.45
C ILE A 221 17.83 -3.70 11.84
N LEU A 222 18.81 -3.23 12.61
CA LEU A 222 19.90 -4.03 13.17
C LEU A 222 19.61 -4.27 14.65
N VAL A 223 19.01 -5.41 14.97
CA VAL A 223 18.52 -5.75 16.30
C VAL A 223 18.53 -7.25 16.53
N ASN A 224 18.96 -7.67 17.73
CA ASN A 224 18.89 -9.07 18.15
C ASN A 224 17.64 -9.30 19.02
N ILE A 225 16.59 -9.86 18.41
CA ILE A 225 15.34 -10.19 19.13
C ILE A 225 15.44 -11.46 19.98
N HIS A 226 16.52 -12.25 19.83
CA HIS A 226 16.74 -13.49 20.60
C HIS A 226 17.28 -13.26 22.01
N SER A 227 17.55 -12.01 22.35
CA SER A 227 17.93 -11.58 23.69
C SER A 227 16.78 -10.85 24.37
N ALA A 228 16.85 -10.71 25.69
CA ALA A 228 15.93 -9.85 26.42
C ALA A 228 15.99 -8.41 25.90
N MET A 229 14.84 -7.86 25.54
CA MET A 229 14.68 -6.47 25.09
C MET A 229 13.92 -5.65 26.14
N SER A 230 14.34 -4.39 26.33
CA SER A 230 13.64 -3.39 27.14
C SER A 230 12.91 -2.34 26.29
N THR A 231 13.33 -2.16 25.04
CA THR A 231 12.75 -1.22 24.09
C THR A 231 12.93 -1.71 22.66
N TYR A 232 12.05 -1.27 21.78
CA TYR A 232 12.17 -1.40 20.33
C TYR A 232 11.81 -0.06 19.69
N VAL A 233 12.68 0.44 18.82
CA VAL A 233 12.46 1.70 18.09
C VAL A 233 12.19 1.36 16.64
N ALA A 234 10.94 1.51 16.21
CA ALA A 234 10.56 1.26 14.82
C ALA A 234 11.32 2.21 13.87
N PRO A 235 11.74 1.73 12.68
CA PRO A 235 12.46 2.56 11.72
C PRO A 235 11.53 3.58 11.03
N GLY A 236 12.14 4.59 10.41
CA GLY A 236 11.44 5.65 9.68
C GLY A 236 10.84 6.75 10.59
N PRO A 237 10.06 7.68 10.00
CA PRO A 237 9.48 8.81 10.73
C PRO A 237 8.41 8.37 11.74
N ALA A 238 8.02 9.30 12.62
CA ALA A 238 6.83 9.13 13.44
C ALA A 238 5.57 8.96 12.57
N VAL A 239 4.54 8.33 13.14
CA VAL A 239 3.22 8.27 12.51
C VAL A 239 2.66 9.69 12.37
N TYR A 240 2.14 10.02 11.19
CA TYR A 240 1.42 11.26 10.94
C TYR A 240 0.29 11.45 11.96
N ALA A 241 0.04 12.68 12.40
CA ALA A 241 -0.92 12.95 13.47
C ALA A 241 -2.35 12.44 13.17
N GLY A 242 -2.78 12.43 11.91
CA GLY A 242 -4.07 11.87 11.50
C GLY A 242 -4.07 10.36 11.23
N GLY A 243 -2.91 9.70 11.38
CA GLY A 243 -2.74 8.25 11.28
C GLY A 243 -3.13 7.51 12.56
N SER A 244 -2.65 6.28 12.72
CA SER A 244 -2.98 5.43 13.87
C SER A 244 -1.79 4.58 14.34
N THR A 245 -1.77 4.22 15.62
CA THR A 245 -0.79 3.27 16.18
C THR A 245 -1.56 2.19 16.90
N LYS A 246 -1.31 0.92 16.54
CA LYS A 246 -1.86 -0.24 17.26
C LYS A 246 -0.83 -0.71 18.28
N VAL A 247 -1.32 -1.14 19.44
CA VAL A 247 -0.48 -1.68 20.51
C VAL A 247 -0.34 -3.17 20.27
N ALA A 248 0.88 -3.66 20.07
CA ALA A 248 1.15 -5.07 19.87
C ALA A 248 0.57 -5.93 21.01
N GLY A 249 -0.08 -7.04 20.67
CA GLY A 249 -0.82 -7.90 21.59
C GLY A 249 -2.29 -7.51 21.73
N SER A 250 -2.79 -6.55 20.95
CA SER A 250 -4.19 -6.15 20.97
C SER A 250 -5.06 -7.15 20.21
N ALA A 251 -6.31 -7.31 20.67
CA ALA A 251 -7.28 -8.14 19.98
C ALA A 251 -7.62 -7.59 18.58
N CYS A 252 -7.98 -8.48 17.66
CA CYS A 252 -8.49 -8.10 16.35
C CYS A 252 -9.77 -7.29 16.47
N SER A 253 -9.91 -6.26 15.63
CA SER A 253 -11.07 -5.37 15.63
C SER A 253 -11.57 -5.07 14.23
N GLY A 254 -12.85 -4.71 14.09
CA GLY A 254 -13.46 -4.39 12.79
C GLY A 254 -13.16 -5.48 11.75
N CYS A 255 -12.69 -5.07 10.57
CA CYS A 255 -12.42 -5.97 9.45
C CYS A 255 -11.39 -7.06 9.77
N GLU A 256 -10.41 -6.83 10.65
CA GLU A 256 -9.48 -7.88 11.13
C GLU A 256 -10.22 -9.10 11.69
N SER A 257 -11.37 -8.89 12.33
CA SER A 257 -12.19 -9.94 12.96
C SER A 257 -13.43 -10.33 12.15
N THR A 258 -13.96 -9.42 11.34
CA THR A 258 -15.26 -9.60 10.67
C THR A 258 -15.15 -9.90 9.18
N CYS A 259 -14.07 -9.48 8.51
CA CYS A 259 -13.93 -9.69 7.07
C CYS A 259 -13.56 -11.13 6.76
N LYS A 260 -14.41 -11.78 5.96
CA LYS A 260 -14.24 -13.16 5.51
C LYS A 260 -14.38 -13.22 4.01
N VAL A 261 -13.38 -13.81 3.35
CA VAL A 261 -13.37 -14.03 1.90
C VAL A 261 -14.63 -14.77 1.49
N GLY A 262 -15.32 -14.26 0.47
CA GLY A 262 -16.56 -14.84 -0.06
C GLY A 262 -17.82 -14.65 0.80
N SER A 263 -17.74 -14.00 1.97
CA SER A 263 -18.89 -13.81 2.87
C SER A 263 -19.37 -12.36 2.97
N GLY A 264 -18.80 -11.44 2.17
CA GLY A 264 -19.07 -10.01 2.21
C GLY A 264 -19.13 -9.37 0.83
N PRO A 265 -19.36 -8.04 0.77
CA PRO A 265 -19.38 -7.31 -0.49
C PRO A 265 -18.01 -7.37 -1.18
N VAL A 266 -18.03 -7.62 -2.48
CA VAL A 266 -16.85 -7.58 -3.35
C VAL A 266 -16.88 -6.28 -4.14
N GLY A 267 -15.80 -5.51 -4.06
CA GLY A 267 -15.67 -4.24 -4.75
C GLY A 267 -15.07 -4.38 -6.14
N THR A 268 -15.31 -3.38 -6.97
CA THR A 268 -14.65 -3.25 -8.28
C THR A 268 -13.75 -2.03 -8.27
N ALA A 269 -12.44 -2.25 -8.40
CA ALA A 269 -11.51 -1.13 -8.53
C ALA A 269 -11.70 -0.44 -9.89
N SER A 270 -11.62 0.89 -9.92
CA SER A 270 -11.82 1.66 -11.14
C SER A 270 -10.66 1.45 -12.10
N SER A 271 -10.97 1.14 -13.37
CA SER A 271 -9.98 1.10 -14.43
C SER A 271 -9.40 2.49 -14.66
N VAL A 272 -8.09 2.56 -14.88
CA VAL A 272 -7.46 3.76 -15.41
C VAL A 272 -8.05 4.03 -16.80
N PRO A 273 -8.48 5.27 -17.11
CA PRO A 273 -8.89 5.60 -18.46
C PRO A 273 -7.71 5.33 -19.42
N THR A 274 -7.88 4.39 -20.34
CA THR A 274 -6.90 4.17 -21.40
C THR A 274 -6.79 5.49 -22.16
N LYS A 275 -5.61 6.13 -22.17
CA LYS A 275 -5.33 7.18 -23.15
C LYS A 275 -5.45 6.54 -24.52
N THR A 276 -6.57 6.74 -25.19
CA THR A 276 -6.73 6.31 -26.58
C THR A 276 -5.74 7.09 -27.41
N THR A 277 -4.58 6.51 -27.71
CA THR A 277 -3.74 6.97 -28.81
C THR A 277 -4.54 6.71 -30.09
N ALA A 278 -5.19 7.74 -30.60
CA ALA A 278 -5.78 7.71 -31.93
C ALA A 278 -4.64 7.48 -32.93
N ALA A 279 -4.50 6.23 -33.40
CA ALA A 279 -3.62 5.89 -34.51
C ALA A 279 -4.13 6.60 -35.78
N GLY A 280 -3.18 7.15 -36.54
CA GLY A 280 -3.44 8.02 -37.67
C GLY A 280 -4.30 7.40 -38.77
N GLY A 281 -5.27 8.17 -39.23
CA GLY A 281 -5.87 8.07 -40.55
C GLY A 281 -5.64 9.40 -41.27
N GLY A 282 -5.02 9.34 -42.46
CA GLY A 282 -4.84 10.49 -43.34
C GLY A 282 -6.18 11.09 -43.83
N PRO A 283 -6.13 12.25 -44.49
CA PRO A 283 -7.30 13.11 -44.67
C PRO A 283 -8.23 12.56 -45.76
N ALA A 284 -9.52 12.41 -45.42
CA ALA A 284 -10.60 12.32 -46.39
C ALA A 284 -11.70 13.29 -46.01
N THR A 285 -11.96 14.21 -46.93
CA THR A 285 -13.01 15.22 -46.95
C THR A 285 -14.40 14.61 -46.84
N THR A 286 -15.25 15.15 -45.96
CA THR A 286 -16.58 15.71 -46.28
C THR A 286 -17.30 16.14 -45.00
N ALA A 287 -17.84 17.36 -45.02
CA ALA A 287 -18.80 17.87 -44.03
C ALA A 287 -20.16 17.15 -44.20
N PRO A 288 -21.05 17.12 -43.18
CA PRO A 288 -21.83 18.31 -42.84
C PRO A 288 -22.19 18.52 -41.33
N SER A 289 -22.38 19.79 -40.99
CA SER A 289 -23.41 20.40 -40.10
C SER A 289 -23.77 19.76 -38.74
N GLY A 290 -23.43 20.47 -37.66
CA GLY A 290 -24.07 20.34 -36.34
C GLY A 290 -23.49 21.31 -35.32
N GLY A 291 -24.13 22.47 -35.13
CA GLY A 291 -23.66 23.55 -34.26
C GLY A 291 -23.74 23.22 -32.76
N GLY A 292 -22.60 23.32 -32.09
CA GLY A 292 -22.48 23.47 -30.65
C GLY A 292 -21.40 24.51 -30.37
N SER A 293 -21.79 25.70 -29.91
CA SER A 293 -20.84 26.75 -29.54
C SER A 293 -19.93 26.23 -28.42
N CYS A 294 -18.64 26.13 -28.70
CA CYS A 294 -17.69 25.76 -27.67
C CYS A 294 -17.50 26.94 -26.71
N SER A 295 -17.70 26.69 -25.40
CA SER A 295 -17.50 27.68 -24.34
C SER A 295 -16.50 27.19 -23.31
N VAL A 296 -15.59 28.08 -22.88
CA VAL A 296 -14.54 27.82 -21.90
C VAL A 296 -15.00 28.27 -20.52
N GLN A 297 -14.91 27.37 -19.53
CA GLN A 297 -15.31 27.68 -18.16
C GLN A 297 -14.45 28.78 -17.53
N LYS A 298 -15.00 29.49 -16.54
CA LYS A 298 -14.25 30.48 -15.77
C LYS A 298 -12.99 29.85 -15.18
N TYR A 299 -11.87 30.55 -15.27
CA TYR A 299 -10.50 30.14 -14.93
C TYR A 299 -9.86 29.08 -15.83
N ALA A 300 -10.51 28.67 -16.93
CA ALA A 300 -9.84 27.84 -17.93
C ALA A 300 -9.14 28.70 -19.00
N GLN A 301 -8.12 28.12 -19.63
CA GLN A 301 -7.36 28.78 -20.69
C GLN A 301 -8.25 29.00 -21.91
N CYS A 302 -8.24 30.23 -22.42
CA CYS A 302 -9.02 30.66 -23.59
C CYS A 302 -8.14 31.28 -24.69
N GLY A 303 -6.82 31.28 -24.50
CA GLY A 303 -5.87 31.81 -25.46
C GLY A 303 -4.42 31.67 -25.00
N GLY A 304 -3.50 32.18 -25.83
CA GLY A 304 -2.06 32.06 -25.64
C GLY A 304 -1.38 31.49 -26.89
N ASN A 305 -0.07 31.69 -26.99
CA ASN A 305 0.71 31.25 -28.14
C ASN A 305 0.63 29.72 -28.28
N GLY A 306 0.20 29.25 -29.45
CA GLY A 306 -0.03 27.82 -29.73
C GLY A 306 -1.33 27.24 -29.17
N TYR A 307 -2.20 28.04 -28.55
CA TYR A 307 -3.50 27.58 -28.06
C TYR A 307 -4.48 27.39 -29.23
N THR A 308 -4.99 26.17 -29.39
CA THR A 308 -5.93 25.78 -30.46
C THR A 308 -7.33 25.45 -29.93
N GLY A 309 -7.56 25.65 -28.62
CA GLY A 309 -8.85 25.43 -27.99
C GLY A 309 -9.83 26.58 -28.20
N CYS A 310 -10.94 26.51 -27.49
CA CYS A 310 -12.02 27.48 -27.64
C CYS A 310 -11.66 28.82 -26.99
N THR A 311 -12.06 29.92 -27.62
CA THR A 311 -11.68 31.26 -27.17
C THR A 311 -12.84 32.00 -26.50
N SER A 312 -14.07 31.53 -26.73
CA SER A 312 -15.28 32.08 -26.13
C SER A 312 -15.45 31.57 -24.70
N CYS A 313 -15.45 32.47 -23.73
CA CYS A 313 -15.72 32.12 -22.34
C CYS A 313 -17.21 31.86 -22.09
N ALA A 314 -17.50 31.05 -21.07
CA ALA A 314 -18.85 30.90 -20.53
C ALA A 314 -19.42 32.27 -20.12
N SER A 315 -20.75 32.40 -20.18
CA SER A 315 -21.46 33.64 -19.85
C SER A 315 -21.00 34.22 -18.50
N GLY A 316 -20.72 35.53 -18.47
CA GLY A 316 -20.23 36.23 -17.28
C GLY A 316 -18.71 36.17 -17.04
N SER A 317 -17.93 35.68 -18.00
CA SER A 317 -16.46 35.74 -17.97
C SER A 317 -15.91 36.28 -19.30
N THR A 318 -14.73 36.91 -19.25
CA THR A 318 -14.05 37.45 -20.44
C THR A 318 -12.67 36.81 -20.58
N CYS A 319 -12.28 36.48 -21.82
CA CYS A 319 -10.95 35.96 -22.07
C CYS A 319 -9.92 37.08 -21.90
N SER A 320 -9.16 37.05 -20.80
CA SER A 320 -8.17 38.06 -20.46
C SER A 320 -6.77 37.51 -20.63
N ALA A 321 -5.88 38.28 -21.26
CA ALA A 321 -4.48 37.90 -21.38
C ALA A 321 -3.79 38.08 -20.01
N VAL A 322 -3.42 36.97 -19.40
CA VAL A 322 -2.78 36.96 -18.07
C VAL A 322 -1.26 37.06 -18.21
N SER A 323 -0.69 36.45 -19.25
CA SER A 323 0.73 36.55 -19.57
C SER A 323 0.92 36.60 -21.10
N PRO A 324 0.70 37.76 -21.74
CA PRO A 324 0.87 37.90 -23.19
C PRO A 324 2.34 37.68 -23.61
N PRO A 325 2.62 37.01 -24.75
CA PRO A 325 1.67 36.37 -25.69
C PRO A 325 1.30 34.92 -25.31
N TYR A 326 1.76 34.39 -24.19
CA TYR A 326 1.79 32.96 -23.91
C TYR A 326 0.51 32.37 -23.33
N TYR A 327 -0.28 33.17 -22.60
CA TYR A 327 -1.42 32.64 -21.84
C TYR A 327 -2.55 33.66 -21.64
N SER A 328 -3.77 33.25 -21.95
CA SER A 328 -5.02 33.96 -21.67
C SER A 328 -6.02 33.03 -20.98
N GLN A 329 -6.78 33.56 -20.03
CA GLN A 329 -7.69 32.82 -19.17
C GLN A 329 -9.06 33.51 -19.11
N CYS A 330 -10.14 32.73 -19.03
CA CYS A 330 -11.47 33.26 -18.74
C CYS A 330 -11.53 33.77 -17.29
N VAL A 331 -11.82 35.05 -17.07
CA VAL A 331 -11.96 35.65 -15.73
C VAL A 331 -13.21 36.52 -15.61
#